data_AF-A0A067H031-F1
#
_entry.id   AF-A0A067H031-F1
#
_cell.length_a   1.000
_cell.length_b   1.000
_cell.length_c   1.000
_cell.angle_alpha   90.00
_cell.angle_beta   90.00
_cell.angle_gamma   90.00
#
_symmetry.space_group_name_H-M   'P 1'
#
loop_
_entity.id
_entity.type
_entity.pdbx_description
1 polymer ?
#
loop_
_entity_poly.entity_id
_entity_poly.type
_entity_poly.pdbx_seq_one_letter_code
_entity_poly.pdbx_strand_id
1 'polypeptide(L)'
;VGERDSVIIMTHEPNWLLDWYFNNVSGKNVKHLICDYLKGRCKLRIAGDMHHYMRHSYVPSDGPVYVQHLLVNGCGGAFLHPTHVFSNFRKFYGTTYESKAAYPSFEDSSRIALGNILKFRKKNWQFDFIGGIVYFVLVFSMFPQCELNHILREDSFSGHLRSFFGTVWNAFMYVLEHSYVSFAGALLLLIVAITFVPSKLSRKKRAMIGVLHVSAHLAAALILMLLLELGVETCIQHKLLATSGYHTLYQWYRSVESEHFPDPTGLRARIEQWTFGLYPACIKYLMSAFDIPEVMAVTRSNICKNGMQSLSRGGAVIYYASVFLYFWVFSTPVVSLVLGSYLYICVNWLHLHFDEAFSSLRIANYKAFTRFHINHDGDLEVYTLAVDKVRKFNSLHFLVVNLLQFTFLLSSWYCDCLNVINLLFNYCKFDQILTPSF
;
A
#
# COMPACT_ATOMS: atom_id res chain seq x y z
N VAL A 1 -43.86 4.46 -27.65
CA VAL A 1 -43.94 3.03 -27.31
C VAL A 1 -45.40 2.64 -27.39
N GLY A 2 -45.78 1.86 -28.39
CA GLY A 2 -47.12 1.33 -28.56
C GLY A 2 -47.51 0.37 -27.42
N GLU A 3 -48.80 0.06 -27.34
CA GLU A 3 -49.35 -0.76 -26.26
C GLU A 3 -48.83 -2.21 -26.26
N ARG A 4 -48.40 -2.70 -27.42
CA ARG A 4 -47.92 -4.09 -27.62
C ARG A 4 -46.42 -4.21 -27.83
N ASP A 5 -45.69 -3.09 -27.81
CA ASP A 5 -44.25 -3.10 -28.08
C ASP A 5 -43.50 -3.80 -26.93
N SER A 6 -42.56 -4.67 -27.31
CA SER A 6 -41.51 -5.16 -26.41
C SER A 6 -40.44 -4.10 -26.22
N VAL A 7 -39.95 -3.96 -24.99
CA VAL A 7 -39.05 -2.86 -24.61
C VAL A 7 -37.73 -3.40 -24.07
N ILE A 8 -36.63 -2.81 -24.54
CA ILE A 8 -35.30 -2.95 -23.94
C ILE A 8 -35.02 -1.67 -23.15
N ILE A 9 -34.66 -1.81 -21.88
CA ILE A 9 -34.25 -0.68 -21.04
C ILE A 9 -32.73 -0.70 -20.88
N MET A 10 -32.10 0.43 -21.17
CA MET A 10 -30.68 0.64 -20.95
C MET A 10 -30.49 1.72 -19.88
N THR A 11 -29.81 1.37 -18.79
CA THR A 11 -29.40 2.32 -17.74
C THR A 11 -27.88 2.30 -17.59
N HIS A 12 -27.29 3.37 -17.04
CA HIS A 12 -25.86 3.37 -16.76
C HIS A 12 -25.52 2.35 -15.66
N GLU A 13 -26.14 2.50 -14.49
CA GLU A 13 -25.90 1.65 -13.33
C GLU A 13 -26.88 0.46 -13.26
N PRO A 14 -26.42 -0.73 -12.81
CA PRO A 14 -27.26 -1.88 -12.56
C PRO A 14 -27.90 -1.75 -11.18
N ASN A 15 -28.83 -0.80 -11.01
CA ASN A 15 -29.42 -0.54 -9.68
C ASN A 15 -30.05 -1.79 -9.07
N TRP A 16 -30.56 -2.76 -9.85
CA TRP A 16 -31.09 -4.01 -9.29
C TRP A 16 -30.02 -4.82 -8.54
N LEU A 17 -28.76 -4.75 -8.97
CA LEU A 17 -27.64 -5.48 -8.38
C LEU A 17 -27.03 -4.67 -7.23
N LEU A 18 -26.83 -3.37 -7.43
CA LEU A 18 -26.27 -2.46 -6.43
C LEU A 18 -27.23 -2.25 -5.24
N ASP A 19 -28.52 -2.03 -5.50
CA ASP A 19 -29.55 -1.89 -4.46
C ASP A 19 -29.65 -3.19 -3.63
N TRP A 20 -29.58 -4.36 -4.28
CA TRP A 20 -29.50 -5.64 -3.58
C TRP A 20 -28.24 -5.75 -2.72
N TYR A 21 -27.09 -5.32 -3.25
CA TYR A 21 -25.83 -5.41 -2.53
C TYR A 21 -25.80 -4.48 -1.30
N PHE A 22 -26.20 -3.22 -1.47
CA PHE A 22 -26.14 -2.19 -0.43
C PHE A 22 -27.38 -2.15 0.48
N ASN A 23 -28.41 -2.98 0.22
CA ASN A 23 -29.72 -2.90 0.85
C ASN A 23 -30.33 -1.48 0.74
N ASN A 24 -30.27 -0.88 -0.45
CA ASN A 24 -30.76 0.46 -0.74
C ASN A 24 -31.92 0.43 -1.78
N VAL A 25 -32.55 1.58 -2.04
CA VAL A 25 -33.55 1.74 -3.11
C VAL A 25 -33.31 3.05 -3.84
N SER A 26 -32.62 2.99 -4.99
CA SER A 26 -32.28 4.16 -5.80
C SER A 26 -33.17 4.30 -7.06
N GLY A 27 -33.53 3.18 -7.70
CA GLY A 27 -34.21 3.15 -9.01
C GLY A 27 -35.72 3.39 -9.03
N LYS A 28 -36.28 4.32 -8.23
CA LYS A 28 -37.74 4.51 -8.08
C LYS A 28 -38.47 4.85 -9.39
N ASN A 29 -37.91 5.75 -10.20
CA ASN A 29 -38.53 6.13 -11.48
C ASN A 29 -38.51 4.99 -12.50
N VAL A 30 -37.39 4.25 -12.55
CA VAL A 30 -37.26 3.08 -13.42
C VAL A 30 -38.18 1.96 -12.95
N LYS A 31 -38.36 1.79 -11.63
CA LYS A 31 -39.36 0.87 -11.07
C LYS A 31 -40.76 1.23 -11.55
N HIS A 32 -41.17 2.48 -11.42
CA HIS A 32 -42.50 2.94 -11.85
C HIS A 32 -42.71 2.70 -13.36
N LEU A 33 -41.72 3.03 -14.18
CA LEU A 33 -41.75 2.75 -15.61
C LEU A 33 -41.96 1.24 -15.89
N ILE A 34 -41.19 0.38 -15.23
CA ILE A 34 -41.22 -1.07 -15.47
C ILE A 34 -42.50 -1.72 -14.94
N CYS A 35 -42.84 -1.46 -13.68
CA CYS A 35 -43.92 -2.13 -12.97
C CYS A 35 -45.29 -1.57 -13.33
N ASP A 36 -45.42 -0.24 -13.41
CA ASP A 36 -46.72 0.42 -13.50
C ASP A 36 -47.11 0.75 -14.95
N TYR A 37 -46.13 1.05 -15.82
CA TYR A 37 -46.38 1.43 -17.22
C TYR A 37 -46.10 0.31 -18.24
N LEU A 38 -44.96 -0.39 -18.11
CA LEU A 38 -44.60 -1.45 -19.07
C LEU A 38 -45.29 -2.78 -18.77
N LYS A 39 -45.58 -3.10 -17.50
CA LYS A 39 -46.38 -4.27 -17.08
C LYS A 39 -45.98 -5.58 -17.81
N GLY A 40 -44.69 -5.94 -17.74
CA GLY A 40 -44.16 -7.18 -18.34
C GLY A 40 -43.70 -7.09 -19.80
N ARG A 41 -43.77 -5.90 -20.40
CA ARG A 41 -43.24 -5.63 -21.75
C ARG A 41 -41.72 -5.43 -21.79
N CYS A 42 -41.06 -5.24 -20.64
CA CYS A 42 -39.60 -5.15 -20.58
C CYS A 42 -38.99 -6.54 -20.78
N LYS A 43 -38.41 -6.80 -21.95
CA LYS A 43 -37.79 -8.11 -22.26
C LYS A 43 -36.36 -8.19 -21.73
N LEU A 44 -35.61 -7.11 -21.88
CA LEU A 44 -34.23 -7.00 -21.43
C LEU A 44 -34.01 -5.68 -20.71
N ARG A 45 -33.41 -5.74 -19.53
CA ARG A 45 -32.79 -4.57 -18.89
C ARG A 45 -31.28 -4.77 -18.88
N ILE A 46 -30.57 -3.84 -19.50
CA ILE A 46 -29.11 -3.84 -19.56
C ILE A 46 -28.53 -2.63 -18.82
N ALA A 47 -27.40 -2.84 -18.15
CA ALA A 47 -26.60 -1.76 -17.59
C ALA A 47 -25.09 -2.04 -17.69
N GLY A 48 -24.31 -0.97 -17.51
CA GLY A 48 -22.85 -1.01 -17.41
C GLY A 48 -22.41 -0.80 -15.97
N ASP A 49 -21.47 0.13 -15.78
CA ASP A 49 -20.88 0.59 -14.49
C ASP A 49 -20.10 -0.50 -13.71
N MET A 50 -20.73 -1.65 -13.49
CA MET A 50 -20.05 -2.83 -12.98
C MET A 50 -19.20 -3.46 -14.09
N HIS A 51 -17.88 -3.38 -13.93
CA HIS A 51 -16.89 -3.80 -14.94
C HIS A 51 -16.69 -5.32 -15.02
N HIS A 52 -17.80 -6.06 -15.10
CA HIS A 52 -17.85 -7.48 -15.39
C HIS A 52 -19.07 -7.76 -16.29
N TYR A 53 -19.17 -8.98 -16.78
CA TYR A 53 -20.38 -9.45 -17.45
C TYR A 53 -21.16 -10.40 -16.53
N MET A 54 -22.47 -10.22 -16.47
CA MET A 54 -23.36 -11.07 -15.70
C MET A 54 -24.76 -11.09 -16.30
N ARG A 55 -25.28 -12.27 -16.61
CA ARG A 55 -26.62 -12.47 -17.19
C ARG A 55 -27.49 -13.28 -16.25
N HIS A 56 -28.64 -12.70 -15.91
CA HIS A 56 -29.69 -13.40 -15.21
C HIS A 56 -30.93 -13.54 -16.09
N SER A 57 -31.57 -14.70 -16.01
CA SER A 57 -32.86 -14.95 -16.64
C SER A 57 -33.89 -15.24 -15.56
N TYR A 58 -35.12 -14.78 -15.75
CA TYR A 58 -36.20 -15.11 -14.85
C TYR A 58 -36.42 -16.63 -14.79
N VAL A 59 -36.84 -17.12 -13.64
CA VAL A 59 -37.32 -18.48 -13.45
C VAL A 59 -38.84 -18.45 -13.58
N PRO A 60 -39.46 -19.26 -14.45
CA PRO A 60 -40.91 -19.31 -14.60
C PRO A 60 -41.62 -19.56 -13.26
N SER A 61 -42.64 -18.75 -12.98
CA SER A 61 -43.52 -18.87 -11.82
C SER A 61 -44.89 -18.26 -12.14
N ASP A 62 -45.89 -18.53 -11.29
CA ASP A 62 -47.26 -18.02 -11.45
C ASP A 62 -47.40 -16.50 -11.23
N GLY A 63 -46.33 -15.85 -10.75
CA GLY A 63 -46.34 -14.42 -10.45
C GLY A 63 -46.09 -13.53 -11.68
N PRO A 64 -46.36 -12.21 -11.58
CA PRO A 64 -46.08 -11.27 -12.65
C PRO A 64 -44.57 -11.18 -12.93
N VAL A 65 -44.20 -11.30 -14.21
CA VAL A 65 -42.82 -11.13 -14.69
C VAL A 65 -42.68 -9.75 -15.30
N TYR A 66 -42.02 -8.84 -14.57
CA TYR A 66 -41.83 -7.47 -15.03
C TYR A 66 -40.66 -7.31 -16.02
N VAL A 67 -39.61 -8.12 -15.85
CA VAL A 67 -38.41 -8.15 -16.70
C VAL A 67 -38.02 -9.60 -16.94
N GLN A 68 -37.75 -10.00 -18.19
CA GLN A 68 -37.36 -11.39 -18.47
C GLN A 68 -35.84 -11.61 -18.29
N HIS A 69 -35.01 -10.68 -18.74
CA HIS A 69 -33.55 -10.78 -18.64
C HIS A 69 -32.92 -9.53 -18.01
N LEU A 70 -31.99 -9.76 -17.09
CA LEU A 70 -31.13 -8.72 -16.50
C LEU A 70 -29.71 -8.95 -16.96
N LEU A 71 -29.10 -7.93 -17.55
CA LEU A 71 -27.77 -8.02 -18.14
C LEU A 71 -26.87 -6.90 -17.60
N VAL A 72 -25.74 -7.27 -17.05
CA VAL A 72 -24.65 -6.35 -16.74
C VAL A 72 -23.55 -6.59 -17.74
N ASN A 73 -23.11 -5.55 -18.44
CA ASN A 73 -21.88 -5.58 -19.23
C ASN A 73 -21.18 -4.22 -19.17
N GLY A 74 -20.38 -4.00 -18.11
CA GLY A 74 -19.51 -2.83 -17.98
C GLY A 74 -18.08 -3.07 -18.47
N CYS A 75 -17.82 -4.11 -19.28
CA CYS A 75 -16.48 -4.54 -19.66
C CYS A 75 -15.79 -3.65 -20.73
N GLY A 76 -16.12 -2.36 -20.81
CA GLY A 76 -15.73 -1.46 -21.90
C GLY A 76 -14.29 -0.92 -21.84
N GLY A 77 -13.69 -0.78 -20.66
CA GLY A 77 -12.33 -0.21 -20.58
C GLY A 77 -11.71 -0.04 -19.20
N ALA A 78 -12.51 0.19 -18.16
CA ALA A 78 -12.02 0.37 -16.80
C ALA A 78 -11.51 -0.93 -16.15
N PHE A 79 -11.07 -0.88 -14.90
CA PHE A 79 -10.57 -2.06 -14.19
C PHE A 79 -11.69 -3.07 -13.93
N LEU A 80 -11.38 -4.37 -13.96
CA LEU A 80 -12.34 -5.45 -13.69
C LEU A 80 -13.01 -5.31 -12.30
N HIS A 81 -14.32 -5.54 -12.18
CA HIS A 81 -15.02 -5.75 -10.89
C HIS A 81 -15.22 -7.24 -10.60
N PRO A 82 -15.32 -7.67 -9.32
CA PRO A 82 -15.57 -9.07 -9.00
C PRO A 82 -17.00 -9.48 -9.35
N THR A 83 -17.15 -10.65 -9.95
CA THR A 83 -18.43 -11.35 -10.10
C THR A 83 -18.87 -12.14 -8.87
N HIS A 84 -17.95 -12.74 -8.11
CA HIS A 84 -18.27 -13.68 -7.02
C HIS A 84 -19.03 -13.04 -5.83
N VAL A 85 -18.78 -11.74 -5.58
CA VAL A 85 -19.48 -10.93 -4.58
C VAL A 85 -21.00 -10.88 -4.81
N PHE A 86 -21.44 -11.04 -6.06
CA PHE A 86 -22.83 -10.92 -6.48
C PHE A 86 -23.50 -12.27 -6.78
N SER A 87 -22.82 -13.38 -6.52
CA SER A 87 -23.29 -14.75 -6.84
C SER A 87 -24.62 -15.15 -6.17
N ASN A 88 -24.96 -14.47 -5.06
CA ASN A 88 -26.17 -14.71 -4.28
C ASN A 88 -27.38 -13.86 -4.72
N PHE A 89 -27.25 -13.03 -5.76
CA PHE A 89 -28.38 -12.27 -6.29
C PHE A 89 -29.38 -13.23 -6.95
N ARG A 90 -30.64 -13.21 -6.50
CA ARG A 90 -31.69 -14.14 -6.97
C ARG A 90 -33.08 -13.52 -7.15
N LYS A 91 -33.34 -12.31 -6.65
CA LYS A 91 -34.70 -11.74 -6.63
C LYS A 91 -34.70 -10.29 -7.04
N PHE A 92 -35.67 -9.90 -7.86
CA PHE A 92 -35.90 -8.53 -8.28
C PHE A 92 -37.38 -8.30 -8.59
N TYR A 93 -37.98 -7.26 -7.99
CA TYR A 93 -39.42 -6.95 -8.08
C TYR A 93 -40.35 -8.16 -7.85
N GLY A 94 -39.98 -9.04 -6.92
CA GLY A 94 -40.77 -10.24 -6.57
C GLY A 94 -40.52 -11.44 -7.49
N THR A 95 -39.89 -11.26 -8.65
CA THR A 95 -39.53 -12.34 -9.57
C THR A 95 -38.19 -12.98 -9.17
N THR A 96 -38.09 -14.31 -9.27
CA THR A 96 -36.86 -15.07 -9.04
C THR A 96 -36.05 -15.17 -10.32
N TYR A 97 -34.73 -15.07 -10.21
CA TYR A 97 -33.77 -15.11 -11.29
C TYR A 97 -32.67 -16.13 -11.05
N GLU A 98 -32.20 -16.71 -12.14
CA GLU A 98 -31.03 -17.57 -12.16
C GLU A 98 -29.89 -16.90 -12.93
N SER A 99 -28.69 -16.85 -12.33
CA SER A 99 -27.47 -16.43 -13.01
C SER A 99 -27.10 -17.48 -14.06
N LYS A 100 -27.33 -17.17 -15.34
CA LYS A 100 -27.04 -18.07 -16.46
C LYS A 100 -25.60 -18.01 -16.93
N ALA A 101 -24.93 -16.87 -16.73
CA ALA A 101 -23.53 -16.69 -17.10
C ALA A 101 -22.90 -15.51 -16.34
N ALA A 102 -21.63 -15.64 -15.97
CA ALA A 102 -20.82 -14.57 -15.41
C ALA A 102 -19.41 -14.63 -16.02
N TYR A 103 -18.83 -13.47 -16.31
CA TYR A 103 -17.47 -13.37 -16.83
C TYR A 103 -16.71 -12.23 -16.15
N PRO A 104 -15.57 -12.52 -15.48
CA PRO A 104 -15.03 -13.86 -15.23
C PRO A 104 -15.98 -14.74 -14.40
N SER A 105 -15.77 -16.07 -14.43
CA SER A 105 -16.54 -16.99 -13.59
C SER A 105 -16.39 -16.63 -12.11
N PHE A 106 -17.32 -17.05 -11.24
CA PHE A 106 -17.22 -16.77 -9.81
C PHE A 106 -15.94 -17.33 -9.19
N GLU A 107 -15.53 -18.51 -9.63
CA GLU A 107 -14.31 -19.14 -9.16
C GLU A 107 -13.07 -18.36 -9.61
N ASP A 108 -12.97 -18.00 -10.89
CA ASP A 108 -11.84 -17.23 -11.41
C ASP A 108 -11.77 -15.85 -10.76
N SER A 109 -12.92 -15.22 -10.56
CA SER A 109 -13.06 -13.94 -9.87
C SER A 109 -12.52 -14.00 -8.44
N SER A 110 -12.85 -15.04 -7.68
CA SER A 110 -12.32 -15.25 -6.32
C SER A 110 -10.80 -15.51 -6.33
N ARG A 111 -10.30 -16.27 -7.31
CA ARG A 111 -8.86 -16.52 -7.48
C ARG A 111 -8.10 -15.24 -7.87
N ILE A 112 -8.67 -14.39 -8.71
CA ILE A 112 -8.08 -13.10 -9.10
C ILE A 112 -7.87 -12.21 -7.88
N ALA A 113 -8.77 -12.27 -6.88
CA ALA A 113 -8.66 -11.50 -5.66
C ALA A 113 -7.39 -11.79 -4.85
N LEU A 114 -6.76 -12.97 -5.01
CA LEU A 114 -5.44 -13.30 -4.40
C LEU A 114 -4.34 -12.30 -4.82
N GLY A 115 -4.53 -11.62 -5.95
CA GLY A 115 -3.71 -10.49 -6.36
C GLY A 115 -3.59 -9.40 -5.30
N ASN A 116 -4.55 -9.26 -4.38
CA ASN A 116 -4.48 -8.29 -3.28
C ASN A 116 -3.33 -8.61 -2.31
N ILE A 117 -2.99 -9.89 -2.10
CA ILE A 117 -1.83 -10.22 -1.26
C ILE A 117 -0.54 -10.05 -2.07
N LEU A 118 -0.50 -10.58 -3.29
CA LEU A 118 0.74 -10.74 -4.05
C LEU A 118 1.16 -9.49 -4.85
N LYS A 119 0.20 -8.67 -5.28
CA LYS A 119 0.42 -7.58 -6.26
C LYS A 119 0.05 -6.20 -5.72
N PHE A 120 -0.60 -6.10 -4.55
CA PHE A 120 -1.03 -4.82 -4.01
C PHE A 120 0.13 -3.86 -3.85
N ARG A 121 1.20 -4.24 -3.15
CA ARG A 121 2.38 -3.38 -2.98
C ARG A 121 2.98 -2.91 -4.31
N LYS A 122 3.21 -3.86 -5.23
CA LYS A 122 3.79 -3.57 -6.56
C LYS A 122 2.92 -2.58 -7.36
N LYS A 123 1.61 -2.66 -7.21
CA LYS A 123 0.67 -1.76 -7.89
C LYS A 123 0.43 -0.47 -7.12
N ASN A 124 0.56 -0.46 -5.81
CA ASN A 124 0.18 0.66 -4.96
C ASN A 124 1.39 1.16 -4.17
N TRP A 125 2.56 1.27 -4.80
CA TRP A 125 3.78 1.72 -4.11
C TRP A 125 3.65 3.11 -3.48
N GLN A 126 2.73 3.96 -3.97
CA GLN A 126 2.42 5.25 -3.35
C GLN A 126 1.75 5.08 -1.97
N PHE A 127 1.03 3.99 -1.75
CA PHE A 127 0.46 3.64 -0.45
C PHE A 127 1.56 3.37 0.58
N ASP A 128 2.70 2.80 0.18
CA ASP A 128 3.83 2.53 1.09
C ASP A 128 4.29 3.83 1.78
N PHE A 129 4.31 4.96 1.06
CA PHE A 129 4.68 6.26 1.63
C PHE A 129 3.80 6.65 2.82
N ILE A 130 2.48 6.64 2.61
CA ILE A 130 1.50 6.99 3.64
C ILE A 130 1.48 5.94 4.74
N GLY A 131 1.51 4.66 4.37
CA GLY A 131 1.46 3.53 5.29
C GLY A 131 2.63 3.50 6.27
N GLY A 132 3.86 3.76 5.79
CA GLY A 132 5.04 3.85 6.66
C GLY A 132 4.97 5.03 7.63
N ILE A 133 4.44 6.19 7.20
CA ILE A 133 4.20 7.33 8.11
C ILE A 133 3.18 6.95 9.18
N VAL A 134 2.08 6.30 8.80
CA VAL A 134 1.07 5.83 9.77
C VAL A 134 1.70 4.87 10.76
N TYR A 135 2.48 3.88 10.31
CA TYR A 135 3.15 2.95 11.22
C TYR A 135 4.10 3.65 12.17
N PHE A 136 4.89 4.61 11.68
CA PHE A 136 5.79 5.37 12.54
C PHE A 136 5.02 6.14 13.61
N VAL A 137 3.90 6.80 13.27
CA VAL A 137 3.05 7.49 14.25
C VAL A 137 2.49 6.52 15.30
N LEU A 138 2.10 5.30 14.91
CA LEU A 138 1.57 4.29 15.83
C LEU A 138 2.57 3.83 16.89
N VAL A 139 3.88 3.96 16.64
CA VAL A 139 4.93 3.53 17.58
C VAL A 139 5.86 4.66 18.01
N PHE A 140 5.63 5.88 17.56
CA PHE A 140 6.50 7.04 17.74
C PHE A 140 6.89 7.24 19.20
N SER A 141 5.91 7.12 20.10
CA SER A 141 6.09 7.35 21.52
C SER A 141 6.86 6.23 22.24
N MET A 142 7.14 5.10 21.57
CA MET A 142 7.88 3.97 22.15
C MET A 142 9.39 4.07 21.91
N PHE A 143 9.84 4.90 20.99
CA PHE A 143 11.27 5.02 20.69
C PHE A 143 11.99 5.95 21.68
N PRO A 144 13.21 5.59 22.15
CA PRO A 144 13.87 4.28 22.08
C PRO A 144 13.38 3.27 23.13
N GLN A 145 13.62 1.98 22.89
CA GLN A 145 13.44 0.93 23.89
C GLN A 145 14.77 0.61 24.59
N CYS A 146 14.93 1.05 25.84
CA CYS A 146 16.21 0.96 26.56
C CYS A 146 16.43 -0.35 27.32
N GLU A 147 15.36 -1.04 27.69
CA GLU A 147 15.41 -2.29 28.44
C GLU A 147 15.10 -3.46 27.50
N LEU A 148 16.11 -3.96 26.78
CA LEU A 148 15.96 -5.10 25.85
C LEU A 148 16.85 -6.30 26.20
N ASN A 149 17.75 -6.14 27.18
CA ASN A 149 18.72 -7.16 27.57
C ASN A 149 18.06 -8.46 28.06
N HIS A 150 16.88 -8.38 28.66
CA HIS A 150 16.12 -9.54 29.11
C HIS A 150 15.58 -10.39 27.95
N ILE A 151 15.49 -9.86 26.74
CA ILE A 151 15.12 -10.63 25.54
C ILE A 151 16.33 -11.39 25.02
N LEU A 152 17.53 -10.81 25.06
CA LEU A 152 18.74 -11.36 24.47
C LEU A 152 19.48 -12.38 25.36
N ARG A 153 19.23 -12.36 26.67
CA ARG A 153 19.94 -13.19 27.67
C ARG A 153 19.24 -14.50 28.07
N GLU A 154 18.08 -14.80 27.49
CA GLU A 154 17.37 -16.06 27.75
C GLU A 154 18.14 -17.25 27.12
N ASP A 155 18.17 -18.40 27.81
CA ASP A 155 18.92 -19.57 27.33
C ASP A 155 18.08 -20.48 26.40
N SER A 156 16.77 -20.24 26.31
CA SER A 156 15.83 -21.09 25.57
C SER A 156 15.03 -20.32 24.53
N PHE A 157 14.76 -20.96 23.38
CA PHE A 157 13.95 -20.36 22.30
C PHE A 157 12.54 -19.95 22.77
N SER A 158 11.90 -20.77 23.61
CA SER A 158 10.60 -20.44 24.20
C SER A 158 10.67 -19.27 25.18
N GLY A 159 11.77 -19.16 25.94
CA GLY A 159 12.08 -18.00 26.79
C GLY A 159 12.19 -16.72 25.97
N HIS A 160 12.97 -16.73 24.89
CA HIS A 160 13.09 -15.59 23.97
C HIS A 160 11.72 -15.16 23.40
N LEU A 161 10.91 -16.10 22.91
CA LEU A 161 9.58 -15.79 22.37
C LEU A 161 8.65 -15.19 23.44
N ARG A 162 8.62 -15.77 24.64
CA ARG A 162 7.80 -15.26 25.75
C ARG A 162 8.22 -13.85 26.16
N SER A 163 9.52 -13.60 26.28
CA SER A 163 10.09 -12.29 26.60
C SER A 163 9.79 -11.26 25.51
N PHE A 164 9.93 -11.65 24.25
CA PHE A 164 9.60 -10.81 23.09
C PHE A 164 8.13 -10.40 23.08
N PHE A 165 7.19 -11.37 23.12
CA PHE A 165 5.76 -11.07 23.10
C PHE A 165 5.29 -10.35 24.37
N GLY A 166 5.90 -10.64 25.53
CA GLY A 166 5.67 -9.88 26.75
C GLY A 166 6.07 -8.41 26.61
N THR A 167 7.19 -8.14 25.93
CA THR A 167 7.65 -6.77 25.66
C THR A 167 6.75 -6.05 24.65
N VAL A 168 6.30 -6.73 23.59
CA VAL A 168 5.28 -6.19 22.67
C VAL A 168 3.99 -5.84 23.41
N TRP A 169 3.54 -6.70 24.33
CA TRP A 169 2.35 -6.45 25.15
C TRP A 169 2.53 -5.25 26.08
N ASN A 170 3.68 -5.12 26.74
CA ASN A 170 3.99 -3.97 27.57
C ASN A 170 4.00 -2.67 26.76
N ALA A 171 4.59 -2.69 25.56
CA ALA A 171 4.55 -1.54 24.64
C ALA A 171 3.11 -1.20 24.21
N PHE A 172 2.26 -2.21 23.96
CA PHE A 172 0.84 -1.99 23.68
C PHE A 172 0.12 -1.30 24.85
N MET A 173 0.31 -1.79 26.08
CA MET A 173 -0.29 -1.18 27.28
C MET A 173 0.22 0.27 27.47
N TYR A 174 1.51 0.50 27.24
CA TYR A 174 2.08 1.85 27.28
C TYR A 174 1.42 2.78 26.24
N VAL A 175 1.16 2.29 25.03
CA VAL A 175 0.44 3.08 24.01
C VAL A 175 -0.93 3.52 24.53
N LEU A 176 -1.66 2.64 25.21
CA LEU A 176 -3.00 2.94 25.72
C LEU A 176 -3.00 3.87 26.94
N GLU A 177 -2.05 3.69 27.86
CA GLU A 177 -2.10 4.33 29.18
C GLU A 177 -1.28 5.63 29.25
N HIS A 178 -0.14 5.69 28.55
CA HIS A 178 0.87 6.72 28.76
C HIS A 178 1.18 7.55 27.51
N SER A 179 0.84 7.06 26.31
CA SER A 179 1.17 7.76 25.06
C SER A 179 0.01 8.63 24.56
N TYR A 180 0.26 9.91 24.29
CA TYR A 180 -0.75 10.78 23.68
C TYR A 180 -0.75 10.68 22.14
N VAL A 181 0.44 10.77 21.53
CA VAL A 181 0.58 10.82 20.06
C VAL A 181 0.22 9.48 19.42
N SER A 182 0.80 8.38 19.91
CA SER A 182 0.58 7.05 19.34
C SER A 182 -0.85 6.58 19.57
N PHE A 183 -1.44 6.86 20.75
CA PHE A 183 -2.86 6.62 21.03
C PHE A 183 -3.79 7.40 20.10
N ALA A 184 -3.57 8.71 19.93
CA ALA A 184 -4.37 9.53 19.03
C ALA A 184 -4.28 9.04 17.58
N GLY A 185 -3.09 8.63 17.14
CA GLY A 185 -2.88 7.99 15.84
C GLY A 185 -3.68 6.69 15.68
N ALA A 186 -3.65 5.81 16.69
CA ALA A 186 -4.41 4.57 16.69
C ALA A 186 -5.93 4.81 16.70
N LEU A 187 -6.41 5.79 17.47
CA LEU A 187 -7.82 6.17 17.52
C LEU A 187 -8.30 6.75 16.19
N LEU A 188 -7.51 7.62 15.56
CA LEU A 188 -7.83 8.18 14.25
C LEU A 188 -7.90 7.06 13.19
N LEU A 189 -6.91 6.16 13.19
CA LEU A 189 -6.91 5.00 12.30
C LEU A 189 -8.13 4.11 12.52
N LEU A 190 -8.57 3.93 13.77
CA LEU A 190 -9.79 3.19 14.10
C LEU A 190 -11.06 3.85 13.57
N ILE A 191 -11.19 5.17 13.73
CA ILE A 191 -12.33 5.93 13.19
C ILE A 191 -12.37 5.80 11.67
N VAL A 192 -11.22 5.97 11.00
CA VAL A 192 -11.09 5.80 9.55
C VAL A 192 -11.45 4.35 9.15
N ALA A 193 -10.89 3.34 9.80
CA ALA A 193 -11.17 1.95 9.48
C ALA A 193 -12.67 1.61 9.60
N ILE A 194 -13.35 2.05 10.66
CA ILE A 194 -14.79 1.79 10.87
C ILE A 194 -15.65 2.53 9.84
N THR A 195 -15.30 3.78 9.53
CA THR A 195 -16.06 4.61 8.59
C THR A 195 -16.00 4.04 7.17
N PHE A 196 -14.84 3.53 6.75
CA PHE A 196 -14.64 2.93 5.42
C PHE A 196 -15.28 1.55 5.26
N VAL A 197 -15.62 0.81 6.33
CA VAL A 197 -16.38 -0.45 6.17
C VAL A 197 -17.76 -0.15 5.58
N PRO A 198 -18.19 -0.82 4.49
CA PRO A 198 -19.45 -0.54 3.81
C PRO A 198 -20.67 -0.53 4.72
N SER A 199 -21.60 0.39 4.45
CA SER A 199 -22.85 0.59 5.20
C SER A 199 -23.83 -0.59 5.12
N LYS A 200 -23.60 -1.54 4.20
CA LYS A 200 -24.30 -2.83 4.10
C LYS A 200 -24.36 -3.58 5.44
N LEU A 201 -23.34 -3.41 6.28
CA LEU A 201 -23.26 -4.08 7.58
C LEU A 201 -23.80 -3.23 8.73
N SER A 202 -24.29 -3.90 9.77
CA SER A 202 -24.70 -3.23 11.02
C SER A 202 -23.50 -2.52 11.68
N ARG A 203 -23.78 -1.43 12.43
CA ARG A 203 -22.75 -0.64 13.13
C ARG A 203 -21.82 -1.51 13.99
N LYS A 204 -22.36 -2.54 14.65
CA LYS A 204 -21.59 -3.50 15.46
C LYS A 204 -20.58 -4.29 14.62
N LYS A 205 -21.01 -4.84 13.47
CA LYS A 205 -20.10 -5.60 12.58
C LYS A 205 -19.03 -4.71 11.96
N ARG A 206 -19.38 -3.46 11.61
CA ARG A 206 -18.43 -2.46 11.11
C ARG A 206 -17.35 -2.15 12.16
N ALA A 207 -17.77 -1.94 13.42
CA ALA A 207 -16.85 -1.76 14.54
C ALA A 207 -15.93 -2.98 14.73
N MET A 208 -16.47 -4.21 14.73
CA MET A 208 -15.66 -5.42 14.88
C MET A 208 -14.60 -5.56 13.78
N ILE A 209 -14.98 -5.37 12.51
CA ILE A 209 -14.04 -5.47 11.38
C ILE A 209 -12.98 -4.37 11.46
N GLY A 210 -13.37 -3.14 11.79
CA GLY A 210 -12.45 -2.02 11.97
C GLY A 210 -11.45 -2.27 13.10
N VAL A 211 -11.92 -2.73 14.26
CA VAL A 211 -11.06 -3.09 15.40
C VAL A 211 -10.07 -4.18 15.02
N LEU A 212 -10.52 -5.28 14.41
CA LEU A 212 -9.62 -6.36 13.98
C LEU A 212 -8.56 -5.87 13.00
N HIS A 213 -8.94 -5.01 12.05
CA HIS A 213 -8.02 -4.44 11.06
C HIS A 213 -6.98 -3.52 11.70
N VAL A 214 -7.39 -2.62 12.59
CA VAL A 214 -6.47 -1.73 13.30
C VAL A 214 -5.58 -2.50 14.27
N SER A 215 -6.10 -3.50 14.96
CA SER A 215 -5.29 -4.38 15.81
C SER A 215 -4.20 -5.10 15.02
N ALA A 216 -4.47 -5.55 13.79
CA ALA A 216 -3.46 -6.15 12.92
C ALA A 216 -2.37 -5.15 12.54
N HIS A 217 -2.74 -3.91 12.21
CA HIS A 217 -1.76 -2.85 11.91
C HIS A 217 -0.93 -2.46 13.13
N LEU A 218 -1.56 -2.27 14.29
CA LEU A 218 -0.89 -1.91 15.53
C LEU A 218 0.07 -3.01 16.00
N ALA A 219 -0.36 -4.27 15.99
CA ALA A 219 0.49 -5.40 16.33
C ALA A 219 1.70 -5.50 15.40
N ALA A 220 1.49 -5.36 14.09
CA ALA A 220 2.58 -5.37 13.12
C ALA A 220 3.56 -4.20 13.35
N ALA A 221 3.07 -2.99 13.62
CA ALA A 221 3.91 -1.83 13.89
C ALA A 221 4.76 -2.04 15.15
N LEU A 222 4.16 -2.51 16.25
CA LEU A 222 4.86 -2.78 17.52
C LEU A 222 5.91 -3.89 17.37
N ILE A 223 5.58 -4.98 16.67
CA ILE A 223 6.53 -6.07 16.39
C ILE A 223 7.72 -5.54 15.59
N LEU A 224 7.48 -4.77 14.52
CA LEU A 224 8.55 -4.20 13.70
C LEU A 224 9.40 -3.19 14.46
N MET A 225 8.78 -2.40 15.34
CA MET A 225 9.50 -1.45 16.18
C MET A 225 10.47 -2.18 17.09
N LEU A 226 9.99 -3.23 17.76
CA LEU A 226 10.83 -4.04 18.65
C LEU A 226 11.93 -4.77 17.89
N LEU A 227 11.65 -5.28 16.67
CA LEU A 227 12.68 -5.91 15.82
C LEU A 227 13.76 -4.91 15.39
N LEU A 228 13.40 -3.67 15.06
CA LEU A 228 14.37 -2.62 14.73
C LEU A 228 15.24 -2.30 15.96
N GLU A 229 14.62 -2.07 17.12
CA GLU A 229 15.33 -1.75 18.36
C GLU A 229 16.24 -2.89 18.83
N LEU A 230 15.79 -4.14 18.72
CA LEU A 230 16.63 -5.32 18.98
C LEU A 230 17.80 -5.41 17.99
N GLY A 231 17.56 -5.15 16.71
CA GLY A 231 18.63 -5.12 15.71
C GLY A 231 19.71 -4.08 16.04
N VAL A 232 19.30 -2.89 16.47
CA VAL A 232 20.22 -1.82 16.92
C VAL A 232 20.96 -2.24 18.19
N GLU A 233 20.26 -2.78 19.19
CA GLU A 233 20.87 -3.29 20.43
C GLU A 233 21.91 -4.38 20.17
N THR A 234 21.59 -5.36 19.31
CA THR A 234 22.54 -6.42 18.91
C THR A 234 23.77 -5.84 18.24
N CYS A 235 23.62 -4.84 17.35
CA CYS A 235 24.76 -4.18 16.73
C CYS A 235 25.64 -3.44 17.75
N ILE A 236 25.04 -2.80 18.77
CA ILE A 236 25.77 -2.14 19.85
C ILE A 236 26.53 -3.17 20.69
N GLN A 237 25.89 -4.28 21.09
CA GLN A 237 26.53 -5.34 21.90
C GLN A 237 27.73 -5.99 21.19
N HIS A 238 27.63 -6.17 19.87
CA HIS A 238 28.73 -6.71 19.05
C HIS A 238 29.74 -5.64 18.59
N LYS A 239 29.67 -4.41 19.12
CA LYS A 239 30.56 -3.29 18.77
C LYS A 239 30.59 -2.98 17.26
N LEU A 240 29.46 -3.17 16.58
CA LEU A 240 29.27 -2.78 15.17
C LEU A 240 28.79 -1.33 15.04
N LEU A 241 28.06 -0.83 16.04
CA LEU A 241 27.59 0.55 16.14
C LEU A 241 27.90 1.15 17.51
N ALA A 242 27.90 2.48 17.60
CA ALA A 242 28.12 3.27 18.82
C ALA A 242 29.50 3.06 19.47
N THR A 243 30.56 2.93 18.66
CA THR A 243 31.91 2.59 19.14
C THR A 243 32.80 3.80 19.41
N SER A 244 32.75 4.84 18.58
CA SER A 244 33.63 6.03 18.70
C SER A 244 32.92 7.39 18.56
N GLY A 245 31.58 7.41 18.70
CA GLY A 245 30.75 8.62 18.74
C GLY A 245 30.09 8.97 17.40
N TYR A 246 29.56 10.18 17.25
CA TYR A 246 28.74 10.59 16.08
C TYR A 246 29.47 10.67 14.72
N HIS A 247 30.76 10.37 14.67
CA HIS A 247 31.64 10.65 13.54
C HIS A 247 32.55 9.47 13.19
N THR A 248 32.11 8.23 13.43
CA THR A 248 32.91 7.03 13.17
C THR A 248 33.28 6.91 11.69
N LEU A 249 32.33 7.15 10.77
CA LEU A 249 32.60 7.19 9.32
C LEU A 249 33.62 8.27 8.94
N TYR A 250 33.57 9.45 9.57
CA TYR A 250 34.56 10.51 9.34
C TYR A 250 35.95 10.13 9.87
N GLN A 251 36.03 9.47 11.03
CA GLN A 251 37.29 8.98 11.58
C GLN A 251 37.92 7.91 10.67
N TRP A 252 37.10 6.97 10.18
CA TRP A 252 37.53 5.97 9.20
C TRP A 252 38.00 6.62 7.89
N TYR A 253 37.27 7.62 7.38
CA TYR A 253 37.68 8.37 6.21
C TYR A 253 39.03 9.05 6.43
N ARG A 254 39.23 9.71 7.56
CA ARG A 254 40.52 10.36 7.91
C ARG A 254 41.66 9.36 8.01
N SER A 255 41.44 8.16 8.56
CA SER A 255 42.49 7.14 8.61
C SER A 255 42.86 6.65 7.20
N VAL A 256 41.86 6.33 6.37
CA VAL A 256 42.09 5.87 4.98
C VAL A 256 42.73 6.98 4.14
N GLU A 257 42.26 8.22 4.28
CA GLU A 257 42.80 9.40 3.61
C GLU A 257 44.27 9.62 3.99
N SER A 258 44.63 9.46 5.26
CA SER A 258 46.02 9.61 5.71
C SER A 258 46.95 8.49 5.23
N GLU A 259 46.44 7.26 5.13
CA GLU A 259 47.20 6.08 4.73
C GLU A 259 47.42 6.01 3.21
N HIS A 260 46.36 6.26 2.43
CA HIS A 260 46.39 6.08 0.98
C HIS A 260 46.72 7.36 0.22
N PHE A 261 46.55 8.54 0.85
CA PHE A 261 46.73 9.84 0.20
C PHE A 261 47.48 10.81 1.12
N PRO A 262 48.79 10.60 1.34
CA PRO A 262 49.61 11.50 2.17
C PRO A 262 49.67 12.90 1.54
N ASP A 263 49.75 13.94 2.37
CA ASP A 263 49.80 15.35 1.95
C ASP A 263 51.22 15.94 2.15
N PRO A 264 52.19 15.63 1.28
CA PRO A 264 53.57 16.07 1.44
C PRO A 264 53.73 17.60 1.27
N THR A 265 52.76 18.26 0.63
CA THR A 265 52.81 19.71 0.38
C THR A 265 52.07 20.53 1.45
N GLY A 266 51.36 19.87 2.38
CA GLY A 266 50.52 20.53 3.39
C GLY A 266 49.32 21.27 2.79
N LEU A 267 48.84 20.87 1.61
CA LEU A 267 47.71 21.49 0.92
C LEU A 267 46.43 21.45 1.77
N ARG A 268 46.13 20.32 2.43
CA ARG A 268 44.93 20.17 3.26
C ARG A 268 44.96 21.08 4.48
N ALA A 269 46.12 21.20 5.13
CA ALA A 269 46.29 22.10 6.27
C ALA A 269 46.12 23.58 5.84
N ARG A 270 46.62 23.94 4.65
CA ARG A 270 46.40 25.29 4.08
C ARG A 270 44.94 25.56 3.74
N ILE A 271 44.24 24.58 3.14
CA ILE A 271 42.80 24.69 2.84
C ILE A 271 41.98 24.81 4.14
N GLU A 272 42.29 24.01 5.15
CA GLU A 272 41.66 24.12 6.47
C GLU A 272 41.86 25.52 7.06
N GLN A 273 43.07 26.07 6.99
CA GLN A 273 43.37 27.41 7.46
C GLN A 273 42.64 28.49 6.64
N TRP A 274 42.64 28.41 5.30
CA TRP A 274 41.97 29.36 4.40
C TRP A 274 40.45 29.33 4.56
N THR A 275 39.89 28.19 4.90
CA THR A 275 38.45 28.01 5.12
C THR A 275 38.05 28.21 6.57
N PHE A 276 38.96 28.63 7.46
CA PHE A 276 38.72 28.77 8.89
C PHE A 276 38.13 27.50 9.54
N GLY A 277 38.58 26.33 9.09
CA GLY A 277 38.08 25.03 9.57
C GLY A 277 36.76 24.57 8.94
N LEU A 278 36.17 25.34 8.02
CA LEU A 278 34.89 24.99 7.40
C LEU A 278 35.02 23.76 6.50
N TYR A 279 36.13 23.60 5.77
CA TYR A 279 36.34 22.45 4.88
C TYR A 279 36.23 21.09 5.61
N PRO A 280 37.03 20.80 6.66
CA PRO A 280 36.90 19.53 7.39
C PRO A 280 35.58 19.43 8.16
N ALA A 281 35.02 20.55 8.64
CA ALA A 281 33.71 20.55 9.29
C ALA A 281 32.59 20.13 8.33
N CYS A 282 32.55 20.68 7.11
CA CYS A 282 31.57 20.32 6.09
C CYS A 282 31.63 18.83 5.74
N ILE A 283 32.83 18.28 5.51
CA ILE A 283 32.99 16.84 5.25
C ILE A 283 32.53 16.01 6.45
N LYS A 284 32.95 16.39 7.67
CA LYS A 284 32.57 15.70 8.90
C LYS A 284 31.05 15.64 9.09
N TYR A 285 30.35 16.76 8.93
CA TYR A 285 28.90 16.81 9.09
C TYR A 285 28.16 16.13 7.93
N LEU A 286 28.68 16.22 6.70
CA LEU A 286 28.13 15.50 5.55
C LEU A 286 28.20 13.99 5.78
N MET A 287 29.35 13.45 6.20
CA MET A 287 29.51 12.02 6.47
C MET A 287 28.64 11.55 7.62
N SER A 288 28.48 12.34 8.69
CA SER A 288 27.51 12.03 9.75
C SER A 288 26.06 11.97 9.27
N ALA A 289 25.69 12.74 8.24
CA ALA A 289 24.35 12.66 7.65
C ALA A 289 24.13 11.36 6.87
N PHE A 290 25.20 10.72 6.38
CA PHE A 290 25.14 9.40 5.74
C PHE A 290 25.32 8.24 6.73
N ASP A 291 25.80 8.50 7.94
CA ASP A 291 26.01 7.51 9.01
C ASP A 291 24.80 7.40 9.95
N ILE A 292 23.62 7.27 9.35
CA ILE A 292 22.33 7.29 10.07
C ILE A 292 22.23 6.19 11.15
N PRO A 293 22.68 4.92 10.91
CA PRO A 293 22.68 3.88 11.95
C PRO A 293 23.55 4.24 13.16
N GLU A 294 24.73 4.81 12.94
CA GLU A 294 25.61 5.23 14.03
C GLU A 294 24.98 6.39 14.81
N VAL A 295 24.44 7.41 14.14
CA VAL A 295 23.73 8.51 14.78
C VAL A 295 22.57 7.98 15.61
N MET A 296 21.78 7.04 15.08
CA MET A 296 20.67 6.41 15.78
C MET A 296 21.16 5.65 17.02
N ALA A 297 22.20 4.81 16.90
CA ALA A 297 22.73 3.99 17.98
C ALA A 297 23.42 4.80 19.10
N VAL A 298 24.22 5.81 18.74
CA VAL A 298 24.88 6.71 19.70
C VAL A 298 23.84 7.56 20.43
N THR A 299 22.87 8.13 19.71
CA THR A 299 21.81 8.94 20.33
C THR A 299 20.94 8.10 21.24
N ARG A 300 20.52 6.91 20.79
CA ARG A 300 19.79 5.93 21.61
C ARG A 300 20.57 5.60 22.88
N SER A 301 21.85 5.27 22.78
CA SER A 301 22.71 4.97 23.94
C SER A 301 22.78 6.14 24.93
N ASN A 302 22.82 7.38 24.43
CA ASN A 302 22.79 8.56 25.27
C ASN A 302 21.43 8.75 25.95
N ILE A 303 20.31 8.61 25.22
CA ILE A 303 18.95 8.70 25.76
C ILE A 303 18.76 7.66 26.87
N CYS A 304 19.21 6.41 26.65
CA CYS A 304 19.02 5.34 27.62
C CYS A 304 19.86 5.51 28.90
N LYS A 305 20.99 6.22 28.83
CA LYS A 305 21.84 6.52 30.01
C LYS A 305 21.40 7.77 30.75
N ASN A 306 21.11 8.84 30.01
CA ASN A 306 20.95 10.19 30.56
C ASN A 306 19.52 10.72 30.47
N GLY A 307 18.58 9.93 29.93
CA GLY A 307 17.20 10.32 29.69
C GLY A 307 17.02 11.19 28.44
N MET A 308 15.79 11.23 27.92
CA MET A 308 15.43 12.03 26.74
C MET A 308 15.64 13.53 26.95
N GLN A 309 15.57 14.00 28.20
CA GLN A 309 15.78 15.41 28.57
C GLN A 309 17.22 15.89 28.36
N SER A 310 18.17 14.97 28.22
CA SER A 310 19.58 15.30 27.92
C SER A 310 19.80 15.80 26.50
N LEU A 311 18.84 15.59 25.58
CA LEU A 311 18.94 16.02 24.20
C LEU A 311 18.40 17.43 23.99
N SER A 312 19.10 18.19 23.14
CA SER A 312 18.53 19.43 22.59
C SER A 312 17.34 19.09 21.69
N ARG A 313 16.45 20.07 21.48
CA ARG A 313 15.29 19.91 20.58
C ARG A 313 15.72 19.51 19.16
N GLY A 314 16.83 20.08 18.66
CA GLY A 314 17.41 19.71 17.37
C GLY A 314 17.94 18.27 17.36
N GLY A 315 18.61 17.85 18.44
CA GLY A 315 19.09 16.47 18.60
C GLY A 315 17.95 15.45 18.62
N ALA A 316 16.85 15.75 19.30
CA ALA A 316 15.66 14.90 19.29
C ALA A 316 15.03 14.81 17.90
N VAL A 317 14.95 15.92 17.15
CA VAL A 317 14.45 15.91 15.77
C VAL A 317 15.34 15.04 14.86
N ILE A 318 16.66 15.18 14.96
CA ILE A 318 17.61 14.37 14.20
C ILE A 318 17.43 12.89 14.54
N TYR A 319 17.32 12.55 15.83
CA TYR A 319 17.08 11.18 16.27
C TYR A 319 15.83 10.57 15.66
N TYR A 320 14.67 11.23 15.81
CA TYR A 320 13.42 10.71 15.28
C TYR A 320 13.40 10.68 13.75
N ALA A 321 14.07 11.63 13.07
CA ALA A 321 14.23 11.58 11.62
C ALA A 321 15.07 10.37 11.18
N SER A 322 16.17 10.08 11.87
CA SER A 322 17.01 8.90 11.62
C SER A 322 16.24 7.59 11.82
N VAL A 323 15.51 7.46 12.95
CA VAL A 323 14.67 6.29 13.23
C VAL A 323 13.57 6.15 12.17
N PHE A 324 12.91 7.26 11.81
CA PHE A 324 11.84 7.27 10.80
C PHE A 324 12.34 6.70 9.47
N LEU A 325 13.51 7.13 8.97
CA LEU A 325 14.03 6.68 7.68
C LEU A 325 14.20 5.15 7.63
N TYR A 326 14.78 4.56 8.67
CA TYR A 326 14.97 3.10 8.74
C TYR A 326 13.68 2.35 8.99
N PHE A 327 12.87 2.83 9.95
CA PHE A 327 11.60 2.20 10.28
C PHE A 327 10.61 2.26 9.12
N TRP A 328 10.60 3.35 8.35
CA TRP A 328 9.76 3.50 7.17
C TRP A 328 10.12 2.46 6.11
N VAL A 329 11.39 2.34 5.73
CA VAL A 329 11.85 1.32 4.75
C VAL A 329 11.49 -0.09 5.23
N PHE A 330 11.71 -0.36 6.52
CA PHE A 330 11.46 -1.67 7.12
C PHE A 330 9.96 -2.01 7.22
N SER A 331 9.09 -1.04 7.52
CA SER A 331 7.67 -1.28 7.78
C SER A 331 6.80 -1.30 6.54
N THR A 332 7.15 -0.53 5.49
CA THR A 332 6.34 -0.41 4.26
C THR A 332 5.91 -1.75 3.62
N PRO A 333 6.73 -2.82 3.52
CA PRO A 333 6.29 -4.09 2.96
C PRO A 333 5.15 -4.72 3.76
N VAL A 334 5.21 -4.59 5.10
CA VAL A 334 4.26 -5.21 6.02
C VAL A 334 2.96 -4.43 6.06
N VAL A 335 3.00 -3.08 6.01
CA VAL A 335 1.77 -2.27 5.96
C VAL A 335 0.93 -2.65 4.74
N SER A 336 1.57 -2.71 3.57
CA SER A 336 0.93 -3.12 2.33
C SER A 336 0.42 -4.56 2.37
N LEU A 337 1.15 -5.47 3.01
CA LEU A 337 0.73 -6.86 3.17
C LEU A 337 -0.53 -6.98 4.06
N VAL A 338 -0.59 -6.23 5.16
CA VAL A 338 -1.76 -6.23 6.06
C VAL A 338 -2.99 -5.69 5.34
N LEU A 339 -2.87 -4.57 4.61
CA LEU A 339 -3.99 -4.01 3.84
C LEU A 339 -4.42 -4.93 2.69
N GLY A 340 -3.46 -5.48 1.93
CA GLY A 340 -3.74 -6.43 0.86
C GLY A 340 -4.45 -7.69 1.36
N SER A 341 -4.00 -8.23 2.50
CA SER A 341 -4.64 -9.38 3.15
C SER A 341 -6.05 -9.05 3.65
N TYR A 342 -6.24 -7.85 4.22
CA TYR A 342 -7.56 -7.36 4.63
C TYR A 342 -8.54 -7.30 3.46
N LEU A 343 -8.16 -6.70 2.33
CA LEU A 343 -9.00 -6.60 1.14
C LEU A 343 -9.32 -7.98 0.57
N TYR A 344 -8.33 -8.89 0.52
CA TYR A 344 -8.53 -10.27 0.09
C TYR A 344 -9.55 -11.02 0.96
N ILE A 345 -9.38 -10.97 2.28
CA ILE A 345 -10.30 -11.63 3.22
C ILE A 345 -11.70 -11.03 3.12
N CYS A 346 -11.80 -9.71 3.06
CA CYS A 346 -13.08 -9.00 2.98
C CYS A 346 -13.86 -9.33 1.71
N VAL A 347 -13.21 -9.36 0.54
CA VAL A 347 -13.93 -9.59 -0.72
C VAL A 347 -14.36 -11.05 -0.87
N ASN A 348 -13.49 -11.99 -0.49
CA ASN A 348 -13.75 -13.42 -0.68
C ASN A 348 -14.69 -14.03 0.38
N TRP A 349 -14.54 -13.67 1.66
CA TRP A 349 -15.33 -14.27 2.75
C TRP A 349 -16.46 -13.39 3.25
N LEU A 350 -16.27 -12.06 3.28
CA LEU A 350 -17.29 -11.13 3.79
C LEU A 350 -18.11 -10.49 2.66
N HIS A 351 -17.68 -10.65 1.40
CA HIS A 351 -18.25 -9.99 0.23
C HIS A 351 -18.36 -8.46 0.41
N LEU A 352 -17.32 -7.87 0.98
CA LEU A 352 -17.15 -6.42 1.18
C LEU A 352 -16.04 -5.87 0.28
N HIS A 353 -15.96 -4.53 0.18
CA HIS A 353 -14.86 -3.85 -0.50
C HIS A 353 -14.64 -4.30 -1.94
N PHE A 354 -15.73 -4.59 -2.65
CA PHE A 354 -15.64 -5.15 -3.99
C PHE A 354 -14.95 -4.19 -4.97
N ASP A 355 -15.14 -2.88 -4.76
CA ASP A 355 -14.55 -1.83 -5.57
C ASP A 355 -13.07 -1.63 -5.19
N GLU A 356 -12.78 -1.41 -3.91
CA GLU A 356 -11.43 -1.18 -3.38
C GLU A 356 -10.49 -2.38 -3.63
N ALA A 357 -10.98 -3.61 -3.46
CA ALA A 357 -10.20 -4.83 -3.65
C ALA A 357 -9.86 -5.09 -5.12
N PHE A 358 -10.58 -4.53 -6.08
CA PHE A 358 -10.31 -4.74 -7.51
C PHE A 358 -9.75 -3.50 -8.21
N SER A 359 -10.10 -2.31 -7.74
CA SER A 359 -9.52 -1.04 -8.18
C SER A 359 -8.04 -0.98 -7.82
N SER A 360 -7.65 -1.43 -6.63
CA SER A 360 -6.25 -1.56 -6.21
C SER A 360 -5.44 -2.53 -7.07
N LEU A 361 -6.10 -3.48 -7.74
CA LEU A 361 -5.48 -4.41 -8.68
C LEU A 361 -5.39 -3.86 -10.10
N ARG A 362 -6.10 -2.78 -10.46
CA ARG A 362 -6.02 -2.09 -11.76
C ARG A 362 -5.97 -3.08 -12.94
N ILE A 363 -6.90 -4.02 -12.97
CA ILE A 363 -6.92 -5.11 -13.95
C ILE A 363 -7.60 -4.61 -15.22
N ALA A 364 -6.81 -4.20 -16.21
CA ALA A 364 -7.30 -3.74 -17.52
C ALA A 364 -7.69 -4.89 -18.49
N ASN A 365 -7.69 -6.13 -17.98
CA ASN A 365 -8.06 -7.34 -18.72
C ASN A 365 -9.58 -7.57 -18.65
N TYR A 366 -10.05 -8.71 -19.17
CA TYR A 366 -11.45 -9.14 -19.12
C TYR A 366 -12.40 -8.11 -19.75
N LYS A 367 -12.25 -7.89 -21.06
CA LYS A 367 -13.10 -6.98 -21.82
C LYS A 367 -14.15 -7.75 -22.60
N ALA A 368 -15.30 -7.13 -22.84
CA ALA A 368 -16.38 -7.77 -23.58
C ALA A 368 -17.20 -6.75 -24.36
N PHE A 369 -17.74 -7.20 -25.48
CA PHE A 369 -18.68 -6.45 -26.31
C PHE A 369 -19.95 -7.27 -26.51
N THR A 370 -21.11 -6.63 -26.36
CA THR A 370 -22.41 -7.25 -26.57
C THR A 370 -23.05 -6.71 -27.84
N ARG A 371 -23.48 -7.61 -28.73
CA ARG A 371 -24.27 -7.31 -29.91
C ARG A 371 -25.70 -7.78 -29.70
N PHE A 372 -26.64 -6.91 -30.02
CA PHE A 372 -28.06 -7.23 -30.13
C PHE A 372 -28.44 -7.44 -31.58
N HIS A 373 -29.27 -8.44 -31.83
CA HIS A 373 -29.85 -8.72 -33.13
C HIS A 373 -31.33 -9.04 -32.92
N ILE A 374 -32.21 -8.29 -33.59
CA ILE A 374 -33.64 -8.59 -33.63
C ILE A 374 -33.87 -9.33 -34.93
N ASN A 375 -34.28 -10.58 -34.86
CA ASN A 375 -34.48 -11.41 -36.03
C ASN A 375 -35.80 -11.05 -36.76
N HIS A 376 -36.07 -11.71 -37.89
CA HIS A 376 -37.29 -11.47 -38.67
C HIS A 376 -38.58 -11.88 -37.94
N ASP A 377 -38.49 -12.80 -36.97
CA ASP A 377 -39.61 -13.25 -36.15
C ASP A 377 -39.90 -12.28 -34.98
N GLY A 378 -39.03 -11.28 -34.77
CA GLY A 378 -39.12 -10.30 -33.69
C GLY A 378 -38.46 -10.73 -32.37
N ASP A 379 -37.77 -11.88 -32.35
CA ASP A 379 -37.00 -12.33 -31.20
C ASP A 379 -35.69 -11.55 -31.05
N LEU A 380 -35.30 -11.34 -29.80
CA LEU A 380 -34.04 -10.68 -29.44
C LEU A 380 -32.94 -11.70 -29.17
N GLU A 381 -31.94 -11.74 -30.04
CA GLU A 381 -30.71 -12.47 -29.86
C GLU A 381 -29.63 -11.56 -29.24
N VAL A 382 -28.93 -12.09 -28.23
CA VAL A 382 -27.88 -11.37 -27.50
C VAL A 382 -26.58 -12.16 -27.52
N TYR A 383 -25.60 -11.65 -28.26
CA TYR A 383 -24.27 -12.24 -28.38
C TYR A 383 -23.27 -11.42 -27.58
N THR A 384 -22.47 -12.06 -26.73
CA THR A 384 -21.38 -11.39 -26.02
C THR A 384 -20.06 -12.07 -26.33
N LEU A 385 -19.12 -11.31 -26.89
CA LEU A 385 -17.74 -11.74 -27.12
C LEU A 385 -16.88 -11.17 -25.98
N ALA A 386 -16.11 -12.03 -25.33
CA ALA A 386 -15.23 -11.64 -24.23
C ALA A 386 -13.77 -11.99 -24.54
N VAL A 387 -12.85 -11.20 -23.99
CA VAL A 387 -11.39 -11.31 -24.20
C VAL A 387 -10.68 -11.21 -22.86
N ASP A 388 -10.00 -12.30 -22.48
CA ASP A 388 -9.30 -12.38 -21.19
C ASP A 388 -8.13 -11.41 -21.09
N LYS A 389 -7.34 -11.29 -22.17
CA LYS A 389 -6.15 -10.44 -22.22
C LYS A 389 -6.27 -9.43 -23.33
N VAL A 390 -6.37 -8.16 -22.93
CA VAL A 390 -6.27 -7.06 -23.87
C VAL A 390 -4.80 -6.88 -24.22
N ARG A 391 -4.48 -6.82 -25.51
CA ARG A 391 -3.14 -6.41 -25.93
C ARG A 391 -2.97 -4.96 -25.49
N LYS A 392 -2.04 -4.75 -24.55
CA LYS A 392 -1.53 -3.40 -24.32
C LYS A 392 -0.83 -3.02 -25.61
N PHE A 393 -1.34 -2.01 -26.32
CA PHE A 393 -0.50 -1.29 -27.25
C PHE A 393 0.64 -0.78 -26.40
N ASN A 394 1.83 -1.36 -26.60
CA ASN A 394 3.04 -0.88 -25.99
C ASN A 394 3.30 0.50 -26.59
N SER A 395 2.68 1.52 -26.00
CA SER A 395 3.22 2.88 -26.00
C SER A 395 4.65 2.89 -25.46
N LEU A 396 5.17 1.78 -24.93
CA LEU A 396 6.59 1.50 -24.73
C LEU A 396 7.47 1.87 -25.94
N HIS A 397 7.00 1.86 -27.20
CA HIS A 397 7.81 2.39 -28.31
C HIS A 397 7.90 3.93 -28.30
N PHE A 398 6.87 4.62 -27.79
CA PHE A 398 6.82 6.08 -27.63
C PHE A 398 7.38 6.53 -26.27
N LEU A 399 7.27 5.67 -25.25
CA LEU A 399 7.70 5.92 -23.90
C LEU A 399 9.14 5.47 -23.70
N VAL A 400 9.69 4.46 -24.38
CA VAL A 400 11.14 4.15 -24.29
C VAL A 400 11.96 5.27 -24.92
N VAL A 401 11.46 5.96 -25.94
CA VAL A 401 12.10 7.18 -26.46
C VAL A 401 12.11 8.29 -25.39
N ASN A 402 11.05 8.44 -24.58
CA ASN A 402 10.99 9.45 -23.52
C ASN A 402 11.59 9.00 -22.15
N LEU A 403 11.58 7.71 -21.85
CA LEU A 403 12.11 7.12 -20.63
C LEU A 403 13.59 6.83 -20.76
N LEU A 404 14.14 6.64 -21.97
CA LEU A 404 15.59 6.74 -22.18
C LEU A 404 16.08 8.15 -21.88
N GLN A 405 15.27 9.20 -22.13
CA GLN A 405 15.56 10.56 -21.68
C GLN A 405 15.46 10.72 -20.14
N PHE A 406 14.54 10.02 -19.47
CA PHE A 406 14.34 10.14 -18.02
C PHE A 406 15.20 9.18 -17.18
N THR A 407 15.55 8.00 -17.71
CA THR A 407 16.57 7.12 -17.11
C THR A 407 17.96 7.68 -17.31
N PHE A 408 18.24 8.46 -18.36
CA PHE A 408 19.48 9.25 -18.41
C PHE A 408 19.58 10.26 -17.24
N LEU A 409 18.46 10.81 -16.76
CA LEU A 409 18.45 11.77 -15.65
C LEU A 409 18.52 11.10 -14.26
N LEU A 410 17.91 9.92 -14.07
CA LEU A 410 17.98 9.17 -12.81
C LEU A 410 19.23 8.28 -12.71
N SER A 411 19.74 7.76 -13.84
CA SER A 411 21.07 7.14 -13.88
C SER A 411 22.17 8.20 -13.81
N SER A 412 21.96 9.42 -14.30
CA SER A 412 22.81 10.58 -13.99
C SER A 412 22.76 10.85 -12.49
N TRP A 413 21.60 10.93 -11.81
CA TRP A 413 21.60 11.15 -10.36
C TRP A 413 22.23 10.01 -9.51
N TYR A 414 22.02 8.74 -9.87
CA TYR A 414 22.60 7.61 -9.13
C TYR A 414 24.07 7.35 -9.51
N CYS A 415 24.45 7.54 -10.78
CA CYS A 415 25.86 7.54 -11.20
C CYS A 415 26.57 8.82 -10.81
N ASP A 416 25.93 9.96 -10.57
CA ASP A 416 26.56 11.20 -10.12
C ASP A 416 26.75 11.16 -8.61
N CYS A 417 25.87 10.50 -7.84
CA CYS A 417 26.19 10.16 -6.45
C CYS A 417 27.36 9.16 -6.36
N LEU A 418 27.41 8.13 -7.22
CA LEU A 418 28.54 7.19 -7.28
C LEU A 418 29.80 7.77 -7.95
N ASN A 419 29.67 8.73 -8.88
CA ASN A 419 30.76 9.43 -9.55
C ASN A 419 31.24 10.62 -8.73
N VAL A 420 30.45 11.22 -7.84
CA VAL A 420 30.95 12.17 -6.84
C VAL A 420 31.73 11.41 -5.77
N ILE A 421 31.29 10.21 -5.40
CA ILE A 421 32.06 9.31 -4.54
C ILE A 421 33.34 8.83 -5.27
N ASN A 422 33.27 8.42 -6.54
CA ASN A 422 34.45 8.04 -7.34
C ASN A 422 35.32 9.24 -7.79
N LEU A 423 34.79 10.46 -7.95
CA LEU A 423 35.58 11.67 -8.19
C LEU A 423 36.29 12.09 -6.91
N LEU A 424 35.67 11.96 -5.74
CA LEU A 424 36.35 12.18 -4.45
C LEU A 424 37.46 11.15 -4.24
N PHE A 425 37.29 9.91 -4.71
CA PHE A 425 38.34 8.89 -4.71
C PHE A 425 39.40 9.06 -5.82
N ASN A 426 39.06 9.62 -6.99
CA ASN A 426 40.01 9.84 -8.10
C ASN A 426 40.72 11.21 -8.06
N TYR A 427 40.15 12.23 -7.40
CA TYR A 427 40.86 13.50 -7.16
C TYR A 427 42.03 13.31 -6.20
N CYS A 428 41.94 12.36 -5.26
CA CYS A 428 43.08 12.00 -4.43
C CYS A 428 44.17 11.21 -5.19
N LYS A 429 43.90 10.76 -6.43
CA LYS A 429 44.85 10.02 -7.27
C LYS A 429 45.53 10.87 -8.36
N PHE A 430 45.08 12.11 -8.58
CA PHE A 430 45.57 12.97 -9.67
C PHE A 430 46.67 13.98 -9.27
N ASP A 431 46.96 14.14 -7.98
CA ASP A 431 48.06 15.01 -7.51
C ASP A 431 49.46 14.35 -7.59
N GLN A 432 49.62 13.22 -8.29
CA GLN A 432 50.92 12.58 -8.53
C GLN A 432 51.46 12.70 -9.96
N ILE A 433 50.78 13.40 -10.87
CA ILE A 433 51.29 13.59 -12.24
C ILE A 433 51.08 15.04 -12.65
N LEU A 434 52.04 15.91 -12.32
CA LEU A 434 52.38 17.16 -13.03
C LEU A 434 53.60 17.80 -12.34
N THR A 435 54.78 17.21 -12.57
CA THR A 435 56.05 17.94 -12.51
C THR A 435 56.18 18.76 -13.80
N PRO A 436 56.41 20.08 -13.75
CA PRO A 436 56.79 20.83 -14.94
C PRO A 436 58.27 20.59 -15.23
N SER A 437 58.55 20.37 -16.52
CA SER A 437 59.88 20.37 -17.11
C SER A 437 60.71 21.60 -16.72
N PHE A 438 61.87 21.34 -16.11
CA PHE A 438 63.14 22.01 -16.36
C PHE A 438 64.26 20.98 -16.33
#